data_AF-W3ARN8-F1
#
_entry.id   AF-W3ARN8-F1
#
_cell.length_a   1.000
_cell.length_b   1.000
_cell.length_c   1.000
_cell.angle_alpha   90.00
_cell.angle_beta   90.00
_cell.angle_gamma   90.00
#
_symmetry.space_group_name_H-M   'P 1'
#
loop_
_entity.id
_entity.type
_entity.pdbx_description
1 polymer ?
#
loop_
_entity_poly.entity_id
_entity_poly.type
_entity_poly.pdbx_seq_one_letter_code
_entity_poly.pdbx_strand_id
1 'polypeptide(L)'
;MEKELRRHQSILSVTGNGVMFLGMWSFLKINLYFLLGRDALLSDILPDESLDESTFLLILYIFSMIIASIELFFRIRVGRGAIAEARDKEKPKRYIGMAMTLIILYMLSVILTFFGLDIYKDNFWDQIASMIVDITSLVMLIELVSSANILRRIKQQIG
;
A
#
# COMPACT_ATOMS: atom_id res chain seq x y z
N MET A 1 32.28 -5.66 -0.89
CA MET A 1 31.54 -6.44 0.11
C MET A 1 30.99 -5.59 1.26
N GLU A 2 31.78 -5.03 2.19
CA GLU A 2 31.21 -4.27 3.33
C GLU A 2 30.42 -3.02 2.89
N LYS A 3 30.93 -2.27 1.91
CA LYS A 3 30.21 -1.12 1.32
C LYS A 3 28.88 -1.52 0.68
N GLU A 4 28.82 -2.70 0.05
CA GLU A 4 27.61 -3.20 -0.61
C GLU A 4 26.58 -3.68 0.42
N LEU A 5 27.03 -4.34 1.49
CA LEU A 5 26.19 -4.72 2.62
C LEU A 5 25.48 -3.50 3.21
N ARG A 6 26.25 -2.45 3.55
CA ARG A 6 25.72 -1.19 4.10
C ARG A 6 24.75 -0.51 3.14
N ARG A 7 25.02 -0.57 1.82
CA ARG A 7 24.11 -0.03 0.80
C ARG A 7 22.76 -0.76 0.81
N HIS A 8 22.75 -2.10 0.79
CA HIS A 8 21.50 -2.87 0.78
C HIS A 8 20.73 -2.76 2.11
N GLN A 9 21.42 -2.67 3.25
CA GLN A 9 20.78 -2.35 4.53
C GLN A 9 20.09 -0.98 4.50
N SER A 10 20.76 0.05 3.97
CA SER A 10 20.19 1.39 3.82
C SER A 10 18.95 1.38 2.92
N ILE A 11 19.04 0.76 1.72
CA ILE A 11 17.91 0.64 0.79
C ILE A 11 16.74 -0.11 1.45
N LEU A 12 17.01 -1.22 2.15
CA LEU A 12 15.96 -2.00 2.83
C LEU A 12 15.28 -1.19 3.94
N SER A 13 16.03 -0.36 4.68
CA SER A 13 15.45 0.53 5.69
C SER A 13 14.63 1.66 5.07
N VAL A 14 15.10 2.26 3.98
CA VAL A 14 14.39 3.35 3.27
C VAL A 14 13.10 2.82 2.65
N THR A 15 13.16 1.68 1.96
CA THR A 15 11.97 1.04 1.37
C THR A 15 10.98 0.57 2.44
N GLY A 16 11.47 0.04 3.56
CA GLY A 16 10.64 -0.29 4.72
C GLY A 16 9.87 0.91 5.27
N ASN A 17 10.51 2.07 5.40
CA ASN A 17 9.84 3.32 5.77
C ASN A 17 8.81 3.75 4.73
N GLY A 18 9.17 3.72 3.44
CA GLY A 18 8.28 4.13 2.36
C GLY A 18 7.02 3.27 2.28
N VAL A 19 7.11 1.95 2.49
CA VAL A 19 5.93 1.06 2.55
C VAL A 19 4.97 1.47 3.68
N MET A 20 5.50 1.87 4.85
CA MET A 20 4.68 2.35 5.96
C MET A 20 4.02 3.69 5.65
N PHE A 21 4.77 4.66 5.10
CA PHE A 21 4.23 5.97 4.72
C PHE A 21 3.15 5.86 3.65
N LEU A 22 3.33 5.00 2.66
CA LEU A 22 2.32 4.75 1.63
C LEU A 22 1.06 4.10 2.22
N GLY A 23 1.17 3.24 3.24
CA GLY A 23 -0.01 2.75 3.96
C GLY A 23 -0.72 3.84 4.75
N MET A 24 0.05 4.72 5.40
CA MET A 24 -0.52 5.86 6.11
C MET A 24 -1.21 6.82 5.14
N TRP A 25 -0.68 6.97 3.93
CA TRP A 25 -1.30 7.73 2.85
C TRP A 25 -2.63 7.12 2.39
N SER A 26 -2.70 5.80 2.16
CA SER A 26 -3.96 5.11 1.83
C SER A 26 -5.04 5.37 2.90
N PHE A 27 -4.65 5.24 4.17
CA PHE A 27 -5.54 5.51 5.30
C PHE A 27 -6.00 6.98 5.33
N LEU A 28 -5.09 7.92 5.13
CA LEU A 28 -5.40 9.35 5.07
C LEU A 28 -6.33 9.68 3.90
N LYS A 29 -6.10 9.10 2.73
CA LYS A 29 -6.92 9.32 1.53
C LYS A 29 -8.39 8.97 1.79
N ILE A 30 -8.67 7.86 2.48
CA ILE A 30 -10.05 7.48 2.84
C ILE A 30 -10.68 8.53 3.74
N ASN A 31 -9.96 9.01 4.77
CA ASN A 31 -10.48 10.06 5.64
C ASN A 31 -10.76 11.36 4.86
N LEU A 32 -9.85 11.77 3.97
CA LEU A 32 -10.05 12.96 3.13
C LEU A 32 -11.22 12.80 2.17
N TYR A 33 -11.39 11.61 1.59
CA TYR A 33 -12.48 11.34 0.65
C TYR A 33 -13.85 11.46 1.33
N PHE A 34 -13.99 10.99 2.57
CA PHE A 34 -15.24 11.15 3.33
C PHE A 34 -15.44 12.55 3.91
N LEU A 35 -14.36 13.26 4.26
CA LEU A 35 -14.46 14.64 4.77
C LEU A 35 -14.75 15.67 3.67
N LEU A 36 -14.18 15.51 2.49
CA LEU A 36 -14.22 16.49 1.39
C LEU A 36 -15.12 16.07 0.23
N GLY A 37 -15.31 14.76 0.02
CA GLY A 37 -16.00 14.19 -1.15
C GLY A 37 -17.38 13.61 -0.85
N ARG A 38 -17.97 13.94 0.31
CA ARG A 38 -19.28 13.43 0.73
C ARG A 38 -20.34 13.64 -0.35
N ASP A 39 -20.40 14.82 -0.95
CA ASP A 39 -21.45 15.17 -1.92
C ASP A 39 -21.29 14.41 -3.25
N ALA A 40 -20.04 14.14 -3.68
CA ALA A 40 -19.76 13.38 -4.90
C ALA A 40 -20.04 11.87 -4.76
N LEU A 41 -19.85 11.32 -3.56
CA LEU A 41 -20.19 9.93 -3.23
C LEU A 41 -21.70 9.67 -3.25
N LEU A 42 -22.48 10.67 -2.84
CA LEU A 42 -23.92 10.56 -2.73
C LEU A 42 -24.61 10.54 -4.09
N SER A 43 -24.14 11.38 -5.02
CA SER A 43 -24.69 11.47 -6.38
C SER A 43 -24.46 10.21 -7.23
N ASP A 44 -23.38 9.45 -6.98
CA ASP A 44 -23.00 8.29 -7.80
C ASP A 44 -23.63 6.96 -7.33
N ILE A 45 -24.07 6.85 -6.08
CA ILE A 45 -24.43 5.55 -5.47
C ILE A 45 -25.93 5.41 -5.19
N LEU A 46 -26.65 6.51 -4.92
CA LEU A 46 -28.07 6.47 -4.57
C LEU A 46 -28.91 7.32 -5.53
N PRO A 47 -29.34 6.76 -6.68
CA PRO A 47 -30.32 7.43 -7.54
C PRO A 47 -31.76 7.40 -6.96
N ASP A 48 -32.05 6.53 -5.99
CA ASP A 48 -33.39 6.33 -5.41
C ASP A 48 -33.41 6.57 -3.89
N GLU A 49 -34.27 7.50 -3.44
CA GLU A 49 -34.43 8.03 -2.07
C GLU A 49 -34.98 7.02 -1.02
N SER A 50 -34.95 5.71 -1.28
CA SER A 50 -35.66 4.71 -0.45
C SER A 50 -34.89 4.23 0.80
N LEU A 51 -33.58 4.47 0.87
CA LEU A 51 -32.75 4.18 2.04
C LEU A 51 -32.34 5.48 2.73
N ASP A 52 -32.25 5.45 4.06
CA ASP A 52 -31.62 6.53 4.84
C ASP A 52 -30.14 6.64 4.43
N GLU A 53 -29.90 7.50 3.45
CA GLU A 53 -28.64 7.84 2.80
C GLU A 53 -27.50 8.08 3.81
N SER A 54 -27.85 8.72 4.94
CA SER A 54 -26.91 9.01 6.02
C SER A 54 -26.41 7.74 6.72
N THR A 55 -27.30 6.78 6.94
CA THR A 55 -26.98 5.49 7.56
C THR A 55 -26.14 4.63 6.62
N PHE A 56 -26.47 4.60 5.32
CA PHE A 56 -25.69 3.82 4.35
C PHE A 56 -24.25 4.35 4.20
N LEU A 57 -24.06 5.66 4.08
CA LEU A 57 -22.73 6.27 4.04
C LEU A 57 -21.91 5.97 5.30
N LEU A 58 -22.54 6.02 6.47
CA LEU A 58 -21.87 5.70 7.73
C LEU A 58 -21.37 4.26 7.75
N ILE A 59 -22.19 3.31 7.27
CA ILE A 59 -21.80 1.89 7.16
C ILE A 59 -20.62 1.73 6.18
N LEU A 60 -20.69 2.37 5.01
CA LEU A 60 -19.61 2.34 4.02
C LEU A 60 -18.30 2.91 4.56
N TYR A 61 -18.38 4.02 5.30
CA TYR A 61 -17.24 4.64 5.97
C TYR A 61 -16.61 3.69 7.00
N ILE A 62 -17.41 3.13 7.90
CA ILE A 62 -16.93 2.20 8.93
C ILE A 62 -16.25 1.00 8.28
N PHE A 63 -16.85 0.41 7.26
CA PHE A 63 -16.28 -0.73 6.55
C PHE A 63 -14.96 -0.38 5.85
N SER A 64 -14.91 0.78 5.19
CA SER A 64 -13.70 1.27 4.52
C SER A 64 -12.57 1.52 5.53
N MET A 65 -12.89 2.07 6.70
CA MET A 65 -11.93 2.31 7.78
C MET A 65 -11.39 1.01 8.39
N ILE A 66 -12.21 -0.03 8.51
CA ILE A 66 -11.77 -1.36 8.96
C ILE A 66 -10.76 -1.94 7.96
N ILE A 67 -11.09 -1.92 6.66
CA ILE A 67 -10.21 -2.42 5.60
C ILE A 67 -8.89 -1.65 5.57
N ALA A 68 -8.96 -0.31 5.61
CA ALA A 68 -7.78 0.56 5.63
C ALA A 68 -6.88 0.28 6.83
N SER A 69 -7.48 0.05 8.00
CA SER A 69 -6.73 -0.27 9.22
C SER A 69 -6.01 -1.62 9.11
N ILE A 70 -6.67 -2.62 8.52
CA ILE A 70 -6.07 -3.94 8.26
C ILE A 70 -4.91 -3.81 7.27
N GLU A 71 -5.11 -3.09 6.16
CA GLU A 71 -4.09 -2.84 5.14
C GLU A 71 -2.87 -2.11 5.72
N LEU A 72 -3.10 -1.02 6.48
CA LEU A 72 -2.07 -0.28 7.21
C LEU A 72 -1.31 -1.18 8.18
N PHE A 73 -2.01 -2.05 8.92
CA PHE A 73 -1.39 -2.98 9.84
C PHE A 73 -0.43 -3.95 9.14
N PHE A 74 -0.82 -4.50 7.99
CA PHE A 74 0.06 -5.35 7.18
C PHE A 74 1.30 -4.59 6.70
N ARG A 75 1.13 -3.37 6.19
CA ARG A 75 2.25 -2.52 5.75
C ARG A 75 3.20 -2.16 6.88
N ILE A 76 2.69 -1.82 8.05
CA ILE A 76 3.50 -1.56 9.26
C ILE A 76 4.30 -2.81 9.64
N ARG A 77 3.69 -4.00 9.61
CA ARG A 77 4.39 -5.26 9.91
C ARG A 77 5.49 -5.55 8.89
N VAL A 78 5.22 -5.34 7.60
CA VAL A 78 6.22 -5.51 6.53
C VAL A 78 7.37 -4.51 6.68
N GLY A 79 7.07 -3.22 6.83
CA GLY A 79 8.08 -2.16 6.96
C GLY A 79 8.94 -2.32 8.21
N ARG A 80 8.34 -2.60 9.38
CA ARG A 80 9.10 -2.89 10.60
C ARG A 80 9.97 -4.15 10.48
N GLY A 81 9.49 -5.16 9.74
CA GLY A 81 10.26 -6.36 9.42
C GLY A 81 11.52 -6.05 8.62
N ALA A 82 11.37 -5.29 7.53
CA ALA A 82 12.48 -4.85 6.69
C ALA A 82 13.50 -3.99 7.44
N ILE A 83 13.05 -2.99 8.22
CA ILE A 83 13.93 -2.12 9.01
C ILE A 83 14.70 -2.91 10.08
N ALA A 84 14.06 -3.89 10.70
CA ALA A 84 14.74 -4.72 11.68
C ALA A 84 15.80 -5.63 11.03
N GLU A 85 15.52 -6.20 9.86
CA GLU A 85 16.49 -7.01 9.11
C GLU A 85 17.66 -6.16 8.59
N ALA A 86 17.40 -4.90 8.22
CA ALA A 86 18.44 -3.93 7.85
C ALA A 86 19.40 -3.60 9.01
N ARG A 87 18.94 -3.71 10.26
CA ARG A 87 19.73 -3.45 11.49
C ARG A 87 20.37 -4.72 12.06
N ASP A 88 20.60 -5.72 11.22
CA ASP A 88 21.19 -7.02 11.58
C ASP A 88 20.46 -7.79 12.70
N LYS A 89 19.18 -7.49 12.93
CA LYS A 89 18.36 -8.33 13.78
C LYS A 89 17.86 -9.52 12.98
N GLU A 90 18.03 -10.72 13.50
CA GLU A 90 17.45 -11.92 12.91
C GLU A 90 15.93 -11.77 12.86
N LYS A 91 15.39 -11.65 11.64
CA LYS A 91 13.96 -11.60 11.41
C LYS A 91 13.51 -12.80 10.59
N PRO A 92 12.41 -13.45 11.00
CA PRO A 92 11.87 -14.58 10.26
C PRO A 92 11.36 -14.11 8.90
N LYS A 93 11.45 -15.00 7.89
CA LYS A 93 11.07 -14.74 6.50
C LYS A 93 9.58 -14.39 6.28
N ARG A 94 8.76 -14.38 7.34
CA ARG A 94 7.31 -14.16 7.30
C ARG A 94 6.93 -12.82 6.68
N TYR A 95 7.67 -11.75 6.95
CA TYR A 95 7.34 -10.42 6.40
C TYR A 95 7.55 -10.36 4.87
N ILE A 96 8.46 -11.17 4.32
CA ILE A 96 8.62 -11.28 2.86
C ILE A 96 7.39 -11.95 2.25
N GLY A 97 6.86 -13.00 2.88
CA GLY A 97 5.60 -13.61 2.46
C GLY A 97 4.45 -12.59 2.43
N MET A 98 4.33 -11.78 3.49
CA MET A 98 3.34 -10.68 3.54
C MET A 98 3.57 -9.64 2.44
N ALA A 99 4.83 -9.25 2.19
CA ALA A 99 5.17 -8.31 1.12
C ALA A 99 4.79 -8.87 -0.26
N MET A 100 5.03 -10.17 -0.52
CA MET A 100 4.62 -10.82 -1.76
C MET A 100 3.10 -10.83 -1.92
N THR A 101 2.33 -11.10 -0.86
CA THR A 101 0.87 -10.99 -0.90
C THR A 101 0.42 -9.58 -1.26
N LEU A 102 1.03 -8.54 -0.66
CA LEU A 102 0.73 -7.15 -1.00
C LEU A 102 1.07 -6.83 -2.46
N ILE A 103 2.20 -7.31 -2.99
CA ILE A 103 2.57 -7.12 -4.40
C ILE A 103 1.48 -7.69 -5.33
N ILE A 104 0.98 -8.91 -5.06
CA ILE A 104 -0.06 -9.53 -5.87
C ILE A 104 -1.35 -8.70 -5.82
N LEU A 105 -1.75 -8.24 -4.63
CA LEU A 105 -2.95 -7.42 -4.46
C LEU A 105 -2.84 -6.08 -5.20
N TYR A 106 -1.70 -5.39 -5.09
CA TYR A 106 -1.49 -4.13 -5.79
C TYR A 106 -1.36 -4.30 -7.30
N MET A 107 -0.75 -5.40 -7.77
CA MET A 107 -0.72 -5.72 -9.19
C MET A 107 -2.14 -5.91 -9.73
N LEU A 108 -2.98 -6.64 -9.00
CA LEU A 108 -4.39 -6.82 -9.35
C LEU A 108 -5.13 -5.47 -9.34
N SER A 109 -4.91 -4.63 -8.34
CA SER A 109 -5.49 -3.27 -8.26
C SER A 109 -5.15 -2.42 -9.48
N VAL A 110 -3.88 -2.38 -9.87
CA VAL A 110 -3.41 -1.62 -11.03
C VAL A 110 -4.02 -2.17 -12.33
N ILE A 111 -4.05 -3.49 -12.50
CA ILE A 111 -4.64 -4.13 -13.68
C ILE A 111 -6.14 -3.81 -13.78
N LEU A 112 -6.88 -3.97 -12.68
CA LEU A 112 -8.31 -3.67 -12.65
C LEU A 112 -8.59 -2.18 -12.91
N THR A 113 -7.79 -1.29 -12.32
CA THR A 113 -7.88 0.15 -12.56
C THR A 113 -7.63 0.45 -14.04
N PHE A 114 -6.58 -0.12 -14.62
CA PHE A 114 -6.23 0.07 -16.03
C PHE A 114 -7.34 -0.37 -17.00
N PHE A 115 -7.98 -1.53 -16.75
CA PHE A 115 -9.11 -1.99 -17.56
C PHE A 115 -10.41 -1.23 -17.30
N GLY A 116 -10.54 -0.60 -16.12
CA GLY A 116 -11.66 0.25 -15.76
C GLY A 116 -11.50 1.73 -16.15
N LEU A 117 -10.35 2.11 -16.74
CA LEU A 117 -10.09 3.48 -17.18
C LEU A 117 -11.07 3.87 -18.29
N ASP A 118 -11.88 4.89 -18.00
CA ASP A 118 -12.77 5.50 -18.96
C ASP A 118 -12.42 6.99 -19.09
N ILE A 119 -11.94 7.37 -20.28
CA ILE A 119 -11.46 8.72 -20.59
C ILE A 119 -12.62 9.73 -20.60
N TYR A 120 -13.85 9.26 -20.76
CA TYR A 120 -15.03 10.13 -20.86
C TYR A 120 -15.70 10.39 -19.50
N LYS A 121 -15.18 9.84 -18.40
CA LYS A 121 -15.69 10.10 -17.05
C LYS A 121 -14.99 11.29 -16.41
N ASP A 122 -15.76 12.10 -15.68
CA ASP A 122 -15.27 13.29 -14.97
C ASP A 122 -14.17 12.99 -13.93
N ASN A 123 -14.05 11.73 -13.50
CA ASN A 123 -13.06 11.27 -12.52
C ASN A 123 -11.76 10.68 -13.14
N PHE A 124 -11.51 10.86 -14.44
CA PHE A 124 -10.33 10.32 -15.11
C PHE A 124 -9.00 10.69 -14.41
N TRP A 125 -8.84 11.96 -14.04
CA TRP A 125 -7.62 12.44 -13.37
C TRP A 125 -7.41 11.81 -11.99
N ASP A 126 -8.49 11.58 -11.25
CA ASP A 126 -8.44 10.92 -9.94
C ASP A 126 -8.04 9.45 -10.06
N GLN A 127 -8.52 8.77 -11.10
CA GLN A 127 -8.12 7.39 -11.41
C GLN A 127 -6.63 7.30 -11.73
N ILE A 128 -6.11 8.21 -12.57
CA ILE A 128 -4.68 8.27 -12.91
C ILE A 128 -3.84 8.58 -11.67
N ALA A 129 -4.24 9.56 -10.86
CA ALA A 129 -3.54 9.90 -9.63
C ALA A 129 -3.49 8.70 -8.66
N SER A 130 -4.60 7.96 -8.52
CA SER A 130 -4.65 6.73 -7.72
C SER A 130 -3.72 5.65 -8.27
N MET A 131 -3.73 5.45 -9.59
CA MET A 131 -2.88 4.45 -10.25
C MET A 131 -1.39 4.73 -10.06
N ILE A 132 -0.96 6.00 -10.12
CA ILE A 132 0.44 6.39 -9.88
C ILE A 132 0.88 6.01 -8.45
N VAL A 133 0.03 6.24 -7.46
CA VAL A 133 0.32 5.89 -6.05
C VAL A 133 0.38 4.37 -5.86
N ASP A 134 -0.49 3.62 -6.53
CA ASP A 134 -0.47 2.15 -6.51
C ASP A 134 0.80 1.59 -7.17
N ILE A 135 1.21 2.12 -8.33
CA ILE A 135 2.47 1.77 -8.99
C ILE A 135 3.67 2.11 -8.09
N THR A 136 3.66 3.27 -7.44
CA THR A 136 4.72 3.65 -6.49
C THR A 136 4.79 2.68 -5.33
N SER A 137 3.63 2.23 -4.81
CA SER A 137 3.56 1.18 -3.79
C SER A 137 4.14 -0.15 -4.26
N LEU A 138 3.85 -0.56 -5.50
CA LEU A 138 4.42 -1.77 -6.09
C LEU A 138 5.94 -1.70 -6.18
N VAL A 139 6.47 -0.61 -6.73
CA VAL A 139 7.92 -0.41 -6.88
C VAL A 139 8.60 -0.51 -5.51
N MET A 140 8.04 0.14 -4.49
CA MET A 140 8.60 0.10 -3.14
C MET A 140 8.58 -1.30 -2.52
N LEU A 141 7.52 -2.07 -2.73
CA LEU A 141 7.43 -3.46 -2.25
C LEU A 141 8.40 -4.39 -2.99
N ILE A 142 8.54 -4.24 -4.31
CA ILE A 142 9.47 -5.02 -5.13
C ILE A 142 10.91 -4.73 -4.71
N GLU A 143 11.26 -3.45 -4.54
CA GLU A 143 12.60 -3.05 -4.12
C GLU A 143 12.94 -3.56 -2.71
N LEU A 144 11.95 -3.56 -1.80
CA LEU A 144 12.08 -4.14 -0.46
C LEU A 144 12.37 -5.64 -0.53
N VAL A 145 11.60 -6.41 -1.31
CA VAL A 145 11.81 -7.86 -1.46
C VAL A 145 13.14 -8.17 -2.13
N SER A 146 13.49 -7.44 -3.20
CA SER A 146 14.76 -7.59 -3.92
C SER A 146 15.95 -7.33 -2.99
N SER A 147 15.94 -6.20 -2.27
CA SER A 147 16.98 -5.82 -1.33
C SER A 147 17.13 -6.81 -0.18
N ALA A 148 16.02 -7.32 0.36
CA ALA A 148 16.05 -8.35 1.40
C ALA A 148 16.70 -9.65 0.90
N ASN A 149 16.37 -10.10 -0.32
CA ASN A 149 16.95 -11.30 -0.90
C ASN A 149 18.46 -11.15 -1.18
N ILE A 150 18.88 -10.00 -1.72
CA ILE A 150 20.30 -9.71 -1.95
C ILE A 150 21.07 -9.64 -0.63
N LEU A 151 20.52 -8.95 0.37
CA LEU A 151 21.14 -8.83 1.69
C LEU A 151 21.39 -10.20 2.34
N ARG A 152 20.43 -11.13 2.22
CA ARG A 152 20.59 -12.51 2.72
C ARG A 152 21.65 -13.30 1.98
N ARG A 153 21.72 -13.18 0.65
CA ARG A 153 22.76 -13.85 -0.14
C ARG A 153 24.15 -13.37 0.26
N ILE A 154 24.33 -12.06 0.45
CA ILE A 154 25.60 -11.48 0.91
C ILE A 154 25.96 -12.01 2.31
N LYS A 155 25.00 -12.04 3.25
CA LYS A 155 25.22 -12.58 4.60
C LYS A 155 25.63 -14.05 4.60
N GLN A 156 25.04 -14.86 3.71
CA GLN A 156 25.39 -16.28 3.54
C GLN A 156 26.77 -16.51 2.91
N GLN A 157 27.36 -15.52 2.24
CA GLN A 157 28.71 -15.62 1.67
C GLN A 157 29.81 -15.17 2.63
N ILE A 158 29.46 -14.35 3.64
CA ILE A 158 30.39 -13.79 4.63
C ILE A 158 30.47 -14.66 5.89
N GLY A 159 29.38 -15.35 6.25
CA GLY A 159 29.34 -16.36 7.31
C GLY A 159 29.65 -17.75 6.78
#